data_AF-A0A3L7PDI1-F1
#
_entry.id   AF-A0A3L7PDI1-F1
#
_cell.length_a   1.000
_cell.length_b   1.000
_cell.length_c   1.000
_cell.angle_alpha   90.00
_cell.angle_beta   90.00
_cell.angle_gamma   90.00
#
_symmetry.space_group_name_H-M   'P 1'
#
loop_
_entity.id
_entity.type
_entity.pdbx_description
1 polymer ?
#
loop_
_entity_poly.entity_id
_entity_poly.type
_entity_poly.pdbx_seq_one_letter_code
_entity_poly.pdbx_strand_id
1 'polypeptide(L)'
;ELSWIQNPRDMTNWASLADTTYQPLMAPPMVALMKQYATTALPKTEGGGGAESSAIIGHFPSLAFGMRTSGVQIQILDSGTVNDGTDDWNAATQLMKFIRVYLRADVALLRPSWFSVLSGITSA
;
A
#
# COMPACT_ATOMS: atom_id res chain seq x y z
N GLU A 1 -3.88 15.63 10.24
CA GLU A 1 -4.36 16.08 8.92
C GLU A 1 -5.12 14.94 8.26
N LEU A 2 -6.11 15.28 7.43
CA LEU A 2 -6.85 14.28 6.65
C LEU A 2 -6.03 13.91 5.42
N SER A 3 -5.91 12.62 5.14
CA SER A 3 -5.14 12.15 3.99
C SER A 3 -5.93 11.10 3.21
N TRP A 4 -5.60 10.99 1.93
CA TRP A 4 -6.19 10.05 0.99
C TRP A 4 -5.07 9.17 0.45
N ILE A 5 -5.18 7.86 0.65
CA ILE A 5 -4.29 6.85 0.08
C ILE A 5 -5.02 6.07 -1.01
N GLN A 6 -4.44 5.99 -2.21
CA GLN A 6 -5.01 5.24 -3.34
C GLN A 6 -3.93 4.63 -4.23
N ASN A 7 -4.33 3.79 -5.18
CA ASN A 7 -3.42 3.26 -6.19
C ASN A 7 -3.02 4.36 -7.19
N PRO A 8 -1.75 4.48 -7.60
CA PRO A 8 -1.30 5.49 -8.56
C PRO A 8 -2.03 5.42 -9.91
N ARG A 9 -2.48 4.23 -10.34
CA ARG A 9 -3.27 4.07 -11.58
C ARG A 9 -4.56 4.90 -11.53
N ASP A 10 -5.26 4.81 -10.42
CA ASP A 10 -6.60 5.39 -10.31
C ASP A 10 -6.55 6.87 -9.94
N MET A 11 -5.46 7.33 -9.33
CA MET A 11 -5.21 8.76 -9.11
C MET A 11 -5.21 9.55 -10.43
N THR A 12 -4.67 8.96 -11.51
CA THR A 12 -4.73 9.56 -12.85
C THR A 12 -6.16 9.62 -13.39
N ASN A 13 -6.97 8.58 -13.16
CA ASN A 13 -8.37 8.53 -13.58
C ASN A 13 -9.22 9.61 -12.87
N TRP A 14 -8.94 9.86 -11.58
CA TRP A 14 -9.58 10.95 -10.83
C TRP A 14 -9.24 12.33 -11.40
N ALA A 15 -8.01 12.54 -11.85
CA ALA A 15 -7.59 13.80 -12.46
C ALA A 15 -8.18 14.02 -13.86
N SER A 16 -8.56 12.95 -14.56
CA SER A 16 -9.17 13.01 -15.89
C SER A 16 -10.69 13.11 -15.87
N LEU A 17 -11.32 13.24 -14.69
CA LEU A 17 -12.77 13.40 -14.61
C LEU A 17 -13.21 14.69 -15.30
N ALA A 18 -14.15 14.56 -16.24
CA ALA A 18 -14.72 15.66 -16.99
C ALA A 18 -16.25 15.67 -16.84
N ASP A 19 -16.83 16.87 -16.84
CA ASP A 19 -18.27 17.06 -16.90
C ASP A 19 -18.81 16.60 -18.28
N THR A 20 -20.13 16.47 -18.42
CA THR A 20 -20.87 16.19 -19.65
C THR A 20 -20.55 17.13 -20.82
N THR A 21 -19.91 18.27 -20.53
CA THR A 21 -19.42 19.27 -21.50
C THR A 21 -17.93 19.10 -21.85
N TYR A 22 -17.29 18.02 -21.41
CA TYR A 22 -15.84 17.73 -21.52
C TYR A 22 -14.92 18.74 -20.83
N GLN A 23 -15.46 19.52 -19.90
CA GLN A 23 -14.65 20.41 -19.06
C GLN A 23 -14.08 19.61 -17.88
N PRO A 24 -12.77 19.71 -17.58
CA PRO A 24 -12.18 19.04 -16.42
C PRO A 24 -12.88 19.46 -15.12
N LEU A 25 -13.26 18.51 -14.29
CA LEU A 25 -13.82 18.81 -12.97
C LEU A 25 -12.74 19.39 -12.07
N MET A 26 -13.01 20.58 -11.54
CA MET A 26 -12.19 21.11 -10.45
C MET A 26 -12.46 20.32 -9.17
N ALA A 27 -11.39 19.89 -8.50
CA ALA A 27 -11.52 19.22 -7.21
C ALA A 27 -12.20 20.16 -6.20
N PRO A 28 -13.20 19.68 -5.43
CA PRO A 28 -13.78 20.46 -4.35
C PRO A 28 -12.70 20.95 -3.38
N PRO A 29 -12.84 22.15 -2.78
CA PRO A 29 -11.81 22.71 -1.89
C PRO A 29 -11.39 21.77 -0.77
N MET A 30 -12.31 20.95 -0.24
CA MET A 30 -11.99 19.96 0.79
C MET A 30 -11.06 18.86 0.29
N VAL A 31 -11.24 18.38 -0.95
CA VAL A 31 -10.39 17.35 -1.55
C VAL A 31 -9.03 17.92 -1.93
N ALA A 32 -9.00 19.17 -2.39
CA ALA A 32 -7.77 19.88 -2.74
C ALA A 32 -6.87 20.15 -1.51
N LEU A 33 -7.45 20.31 -0.33
CA LEU A 33 -6.71 20.47 0.93
C LEU A 33 -6.22 19.15 1.53
N MET A 34 -6.73 18.00 1.07
CA MET A 34 -6.29 16.69 1.56
C MET A 34 -4.92 16.33 0.99
N LYS A 35 -4.07 15.75 1.83
CA LYS A 35 -2.79 15.20 1.36
C LYS A 35 -3.03 13.86 0.68
N GLN A 36 -2.71 13.80 -0.61
CA GLN A 36 -2.85 12.59 -1.41
C GLN A 36 -1.54 11.79 -1.39
N TYR A 37 -1.66 10.48 -1.16
CA TYR A 37 -0.57 9.53 -1.17
C TYR A 37 -0.90 8.38 -2.13
N ALA A 38 0.09 7.95 -2.90
CA ALA A 38 -0.05 6.84 -3.84
C ALA A 38 0.72 5.62 -3.36
N THR A 39 0.10 4.43 -3.41
CA THR A 39 0.76 3.15 -3.11
C THR A 39 0.27 2.04 -4.02
N THR A 40 1.17 1.17 -4.46
CA THR A 40 0.85 -0.03 -5.25
C THR A 40 0.34 -1.19 -4.40
N ALA A 41 0.44 -1.08 -3.07
CA ALA A 41 -0.03 -2.12 -2.14
C ALA A 41 -1.56 -2.19 -2.05
N LEU A 42 -2.29 -1.15 -2.48
CA LEU A 42 -3.75 -1.18 -2.52
C LEU A 42 -4.24 -1.98 -3.73
N PRO A 43 -5.28 -2.82 -3.55
CA PRO A 43 -5.79 -3.68 -4.60
C PRO A 43 -6.31 -2.86 -5.78
N LYS A 44 -6.02 -3.38 -6.97
CA LYS A 44 -6.43 -2.81 -8.27
C LYS A 44 -7.63 -3.53 -8.90
N THR A 45 -8.09 -4.60 -8.24
CA THR A 45 -9.22 -5.44 -8.62
C THR A 45 -9.82 -6.01 -7.33
N GLU A 46 -11.10 -5.72 -7.04
CA GLU A 46 -11.83 -6.26 -5.87
C GLU A 46 -12.57 -7.57 -6.18
N GLY A 47 -12.48 -8.06 -7.42
CA GLY A 47 -12.92 -9.40 -7.82
C GLY A 47 -14.26 -9.45 -8.56
N GLY A 48 -14.95 -8.31 -8.73
CA GLY A 48 -16.24 -8.24 -9.43
C GLY A 48 -16.13 -7.92 -10.92
N GLY A 49 -15.20 -7.04 -11.31
CA GLY A 49 -15.21 -6.42 -12.65
C GLY A 49 -13.83 -6.13 -13.26
N GLY A 50 -12.75 -6.62 -12.67
CA GLY A 50 -11.39 -6.49 -13.24
C GLY A 50 -10.72 -5.12 -13.05
N ALA A 51 -11.49 -4.04 -12.82
CA ALA A 51 -11.00 -2.68 -12.68
C ALA A 51 -11.64 -1.92 -11.50
N GLU A 52 -11.77 -2.58 -10.34
CA GLU A 52 -12.24 -1.94 -9.10
C GLU A 52 -11.05 -1.72 -8.17
N SER A 53 -10.83 -0.49 -7.72
CA SER A 53 -9.85 -0.23 -6.67
C SER A 53 -10.47 0.36 -5.42
N SER A 54 -9.72 0.18 -4.33
CA SER A 54 -10.05 0.74 -3.03
C SER A 54 -9.18 1.96 -2.74
N ALA A 55 -9.76 2.98 -2.15
CA ALA A 55 -9.02 4.05 -1.49
C ALA A 55 -9.32 4.11 0.00
N ILE A 56 -8.33 4.58 0.78
CA ILE A 56 -8.47 4.77 2.22
C ILE A 56 -8.38 6.27 2.50
N ILE A 57 -9.42 6.82 3.12
CA ILE A 57 -9.50 8.23 3.50
C ILE A 57 -9.63 8.31 5.01
N GLY A 58 -8.82 9.14 5.67
CA GLY A 58 -8.95 9.31 7.11
C GLY A 58 -7.90 10.18 7.75
N HIS A 59 -7.96 10.22 9.07
CA HIS A 59 -7.03 10.98 9.89
C HIS A 59 -5.85 10.10 10.37
N PHE A 60 -4.78 10.06 9.57
CA PHE A 60 -3.62 9.20 9.83
C PHE A 60 -2.81 9.48 11.11
N PRO A 61 -2.84 10.68 11.74
CA PRO A 61 -2.26 10.83 13.08
C PRO A 61 -2.98 10.00 14.16
N SER A 62 -4.18 9.45 13.86
CA SER A 62 -4.89 8.51 14.74
C SER A 62 -4.51 7.04 14.48
N LEU A 63 -3.57 6.78 13.56
CA LEU A 63 -2.97 5.48 13.32
C LEU A 63 -1.64 5.39 14.08
N ALA A 64 -1.57 4.49 15.05
CA ALA A 64 -0.34 4.17 15.76
C ALA A 64 0.42 3.10 14.99
N PHE A 65 1.63 3.43 14.56
CA PHE A 65 2.57 2.50 13.97
C PHE A 65 3.73 2.29 14.94
N GLY A 66 3.85 1.08 15.47
CA GLY A 66 4.89 0.69 16.41
C GLY A 66 5.92 -0.19 15.71
N MET A 67 7.19 0.19 15.77
CA MET A 67 8.29 -0.69 15.41
C MET A 67 8.95 -1.18 16.70
N ARG A 68 8.97 -2.49 16.91
CA ARG A 68 9.66 -3.09 18.06
C ARG A 68 11.16 -3.05 17.76
N THR A 69 11.87 -2.13 18.41
CA THR A 69 13.33 -1.93 18.39
C THR A 69 14.07 -3.28 18.28
N SER A 70 14.85 -3.56 17.24
CA SER A 70 16.04 -2.87 16.75
C SER A 70 16.04 -2.58 15.23
N GLY A 71 14.99 -1.96 14.70
CA GLY A 71 14.93 -1.62 13.28
C GLY A 71 14.89 -2.84 12.35
N VAL A 72 15.21 -2.64 11.07
CA VAL A 72 15.35 -3.75 10.10
C VAL A 72 16.67 -4.46 10.38
N GLN A 73 16.60 -5.74 10.75
CA GLN A 73 17.78 -6.57 10.93
C GLN A 73 18.11 -7.26 9.61
N ILE A 74 19.24 -6.88 9.02
CA ILE A 74 19.75 -7.48 7.78
C ILE A 74 20.95 -8.34 8.16
N GLN A 75 20.86 -9.63 7.83
CA GLN A 75 21.91 -10.61 8.05
C GLN A 75 22.26 -11.26 6.72
N ILE A 76 23.56 -11.29 6.41
CA ILE A 76 24.09 -12.06 5.28
C ILE A 76 24.59 -13.37 5.85
N LEU A 77 24.02 -14.48 5.39
CA LEU A 77 24.39 -15.81 5.81
C LEU A 77 25.30 -16.43 4.75
N ASP A 78 26.51 -16.79 5.19
CA ASP A 78 27.52 -17.44 4.36
C ASP A 78 27.35 -18.95 4.25
N SER A 79 26.50 -19.54 5.10
CA SER A 79 26.24 -20.98 5.17
C SER A 79 24.81 -21.26 5.61
N GLY A 80 24.26 -22.38 5.16
CA GLY A 80 22.89 -22.80 5.46
C GLY A 80 22.23 -23.52 4.29
N THR A 81 21.15 -24.23 4.58
CA THR A 81 20.24 -24.80 3.57
C THR A 81 18.87 -24.17 3.76
N VAL A 82 18.23 -23.71 2.69
CA VAL A 82 16.86 -23.20 2.67
C VAL A 82 16.03 -24.16 1.82
N ASN A 83 14.93 -24.64 2.38
CA ASN A 83 13.97 -25.47 1.68
C ASN A 83 12.77 -24.60 1.28
N ASP A 84 12.46 -24.54 -0.01
CA ASP A 84 11.31 -23.81 -0.56
C ASP A 84 10.11 -24.75 -0.83
N GLY A 85 9.99 -25.83 -0.06
CA GLY A 85 8.95 -26.86 -0.19
C GLY A 85 9.14 -27.83 -1.38
N THR A 86 9.86 -27.42 -2.43
CA THR A 86 10.14 -28.26 -3.62
C THR A 86 11.63 -28.56 -3.78
N ASP A 87 12.49 -27.58 -3.53
CA ASP A 87 13.94 -27.70 -3.71
C ASP A 87 14.73 -27.25 -2.46
N ASP A 88 15.87 -27.92 -2.23
CA ASP A 88 16.85 -27.57 -1.21
C ASP A 88 17.98 -26.72 -1.82
N TRP A 89 18.11 -25.49 -1.33
CA TRP A 89 19.14 -24.55 -1.77
C TRP A 89 20.23 -24.46 -0.70
N ASN A 90 21.47 -24.80 -1.05
CA ASN A 90 22.59 -24.81 -0.10
C ASN A 90 23.62 -23.74 -0.46
N ALA A 91 23.84 -22.79 0.45
CA ALA A 91 24.75 -21.66 0.26
C ALA A 91 26.22 -22.10 0.03
N ALA A 92 26.66 -23.18 0.67
CA ALA A 92 28.03 -23.66 0.56
C ALA A 92 28.28 -24.48 -0.71
N THR A 93 27.33 -25.34 -1.09
CA THR A 93 27.48 -26.24 -2.25
C THR A 93 27.15 -25.54 -3.57
N GLN A 94 26.24 -24.56 -3.57
CA GLN A 94 25.79 -23.85 -4.78
C GLN A 94 26.41 -22.46 -4.93
N LEU A 95 27.39 -22.09 -4.07
CA LEU A 95 28.11 -20.81 -4.11
C LEU A 95 27.18 -19.59 -4.06
N MET A 96 26.14 -19.64 -3.22
CA MET A 96 25.15 -18.57 -3.06
C MET A 96 25.23 -17.97 -1.65
N LYS A 97 24.72 -16.74 -1.48
CA LYS A 97 24.61 -16.06 -0.18
C LYS A 97 23.15 -15.79 0.13
N PHE A 98 22.72 -16.11 1.34
CA PHE A 98 21.35 -15.81 1.76
C PHE A 98 21.29 -14.48 2.48
N ILE A 99 20.33 -13.65 2.11
CA ILE A 99 20.06 -12.36 2.76
C ILE A 99 18.79 -12.52 3.58
N ARG A 100 18.93 -12.57 4.89
CA ARG A 100 17.79 -12.60 5.82
C ARG A 100 17.47 -11.19 6.28
N VAL A 101 16.25 -10.74 5.98
CA VAL A 101 15.72 -9.46 6.43
C VAL A 101 14.58 -9.72 7.41
N TYR A 102 14.73 -9.29 8.66
CA TYR A 102 13.70 -9.42 9.69
C TYR A 102 13.28 -8.04 10.20
N LEU A 103 11.98 -7.78 10.14
CA LEU A 103 11.33 -6.60 10.70
C LEU A 103 10.06 -7.06 11.41
N ARG A 104 9.83 -6.51 12.60
CA ARG A 104 8.53 -6.62 13.28
C ARG A 104 7.94 -5.23 13.49
N ALA A 105 6.81 -5.01 12.82
CA ALA A 105 6.00 -3.82 12.98
C ALA A 105 4.59 -4.22 13.40
N ASP A 106 4.02 -3.44 14.31
CA ASP A 106 2.65 -3.59 14.80
C ASP A 106 1.87 -2.32 14.42
N VAL A 107 0.61 -2.47 14.02
CA VAL A 107 -0.28 -1.35 13.66
C VAL A 107 -1.52 -1.37 14.55
N ALA A 108 -1.92 -0.21 15.05
CA ALA A 108 -3.14 -0.04 15.84
C ALA A 108 -3.90 1.22 15.41
N LEU A 109 -5.22 1.09 15.30
CA LEU A 109 -6.13 2.20 15.00
C LEU A 109 -6.68 2.75 16.31
N LEU A 110 -6.29 3.98 16.68
CA LEU A 110 -6.77 4.60 17.92
C LEU A 110 -8.23 5.05 17.83
N ARG A 111 -8.69 5.40 16.62
CA ARG A 111 -10.07 5.84 16.35
C ARG A 111 -10.55 5.25 15.01
N PRO A 112 -11.13 4.06 15.01
CA PRO A 112 -11.57 3.39 13.78
C PRO A 112 -12.61 4.19 12.98
N SER A 113 -13.50 4.92 13.66
CA SER A 113 -14.58 5.69 13.01
C SER A 113 -14.10 6.89 12.17
N TRP A 114 -12.81 7.23 12.22
CA TRP A 114 -12.22 8.35 11.48
C TRP A 114 -11.55 7.89 10.18
N PHE A 115 -11.74 6.62 9.81
CA PHE A 115 -11.28 6.04 8.58
C PHE A 115 -12.49 5.53 7.78
N SER A 116 -12.47 5.81 6.48
CA SER A 116 -13.44 5.30 5.53
C SER A 116 -12.71 4.63 4.37
N VAL A 117 -13.26 3.50 3.92
CA VAL A 117 -12.80 2.81 2.72
C VAL A 117 -13.77 3.12 1.60
N LEU A 118 -13.27 3.73 0.53
CA LEU A 118 -13.99 3.93 -0.70
C LEU A 118 -13.68 2.73 -1.61
N SER A 119 -14.61 1.80 -1.71
CA SER A 119 -14.52 0.61 -2.58
C SER A 119 -15.15 0.86 -3.94
N GLY A 120 -14.80 0.05 -4.95
CA GLY A 120 -15.43 0.11 -6.27
C GLY A 120 -15.08 1.33 -7.12
N ILE A 121 -13.89 1.92 -6.95
CA ILE A 121 -13.41 2.98 -7.84
C ILE A 121 -13.09 2.35 -9.20
N THR A 122 -13.91 2.65 -10.20
CA THR A 122 -13.71 2.24 -11.60
C THR A 122 -13.25 3.42 -12.45
N SER A 123 -12.57 3.14 -13.56
CA SER A 123 -12.44 4.12 -14.64
C SER A 123 -13.83 4.50 -15.14
N ALA A 124 -14.05 5.80 -15.37
CA ALA A 124 -15.19 6.30 -16.15
C ALA A 124 -15.07 5.87 -17.61
#